data_AF-A0A8T8HVR5-F1
#
_entry.id   AF-A0A8T8HVR5-F1
#
_cell.length_a   1.000
_cell.length_b   1.000
_cell.length_c   1.000
_cell.angle_alpha   90.00
_cell.angle_beta   90.00
_cell.angle_gamma   90.00
#
_symmetry.space_group_name_H-M   'P 1'
#
loop_
_entity.id
_entity.type
_entity.pdbx_description
1 polymer ?
#
loop_
_entity_poly.entity_id
_entity_poly.type
_entity_poly.pdbx_seq_one_letter_code
_entity_poly.pdbx_strand_id
1 'polypeptide(L)'
;MSRPFTAEDLRRWEAHTVPAWVCKGVLLVGWVVAFGYSAATASTCSPASPCQPDPWLSVFAAALLATPVLLWREPVVGCALGAAFGLLEVVFEADEGIRVAFGLHGLACALVGLWLVEARRAQHRVFGEISAPTVVRRAAPARFTGRSVAAALLLVVGGLALVKYVVDSADVTEHTTAAVRVNGTVVSVAEFAVTVELQSSQRTFDVLAPESYAVGMDVPVLVDGQWAELVSEPRDVTLPLTVMALTLGMAVFLRLRDVAGRRAAQRFLGGPAPSVEVLVRADGRGRAVLHAVDGRPFGSIAVTGAFDDGRMTAVGDLSHGGWVVLVTPDRVLLPNRPLRPHHRALPRRDGPGEELLGVALEVPPLPFPVPPHRRDVVAGRWLLAAAAFLTAGAANLDGPVVLTALWSAGTCAVAGWVRGRPSAVFHHDHASVRSWLRTYRVPWSEVTSIRRDGERLVLELESGARFTLAQSTRPVAELGAIARRLHDLAPHGGELTSRPGGALPAALCFALVAAAVLLLT
;
A
#
# COMPACT_ATOMS: atom_id res chain seq x y z
N MET A 1 -6.01 39.42 2.56
CA MET A 1 -5.21 38.64 3.53
C MET A 1 -6.06 37.46 3.96
N SER A 2 -5.49 36.26 4.05
CA SER A 2 -6.21 35.05 4.47
C SER A 2 -6.49 35.08 5.98
N ARG A 3 -7.63 34.55 6.41
CA ARG A 3 -8.00 34.46 7.83
C ARG A 3 -7.20 33.33 8.51
N PRO A 4 -6.68 33.51 9.74
CA PRO A 4 -6.03 32.43 10.48
C PRO A 4 -7.01 31.32 10.86
N PHE A 5 -6.58 30.06 10.69
CA PHE A 5 -7.32 28.87 11.13
C PHE A 5 -6.97 28.54 12.58
N THR A 6 -7.87 28.82 13.51
CA THR A 6 -7.63 28.72 14.97
C THR A 6 -8.02 27.36 15.55
N ALA A 7 -7.66 27.06 16.80
CA ALA A 7 -8.10 25.84 17.48
C ALA A 7 -9.62 25.80 17.68
N GLU A 8 -10.29 26.95 17.74
CA GLU A 8 -11.75 26.98 17.81
C GLU A 8 -12.38 26.52 16.50
N ASP A 9 -11.88 27.05 15.38
CA ASP A 9 -12.28 26.59 14.03
C ASP A 9 -11.96 25.09 13.86
N LEU A 10 -10.81 24.65 14.36
CA LEU A 10 -10.42 23.24 14.35
C LEU A 10 -11.37 22.38 15.19
N ARG A 11 -11.78 22.80 16.40
CA ARG A 11 -12.74 22.06 17.22
C ARG A 11 -14.08 21.89 16.51
N ARG A 12 -14.58 22.96 15.87
CA ARG A 12 -15.81 22.90 15.05
C ARG A 12 -15.66 21.92 13.89
N TRP A 13 -14.51 21.94 13.22
CA TRP A 13 -14.22 21.04 12.11
C TRP A 13 -14.05 19.58 12.56
N GLU A 14 -13.41 19.34 13.72
CA GLU A 14 -13.19 18.03 14.31
C GLU A 14 -14.47 17.38 14.84
N ALA A 15 -15.46 18.18 15.26
CA ALA A 15 -16.75 17.69 15.72
C ALA A 15 -17.49 16.86 14.66
N HIS A 16 -17.13 17.01 13.39
CA HIS A 16 -17.68 16.24 12.28
C HIS A 16 -16.79 15.06 11.85
N THR A 17 -15.67 14.81 12.52
CA THR A 17 -14.75 13.73 12.12
C THR A 17 -15.29 12.35 12.49
N VAL A 18 -15.20 11.42 11.54
CA VAL A 18 -15.44 10.00 11.83
C VAL A 18 -14.20 9.41 12.49
N PRO A 19 -14.31 8.80 13.69
CA PRO A 19 -13.16 8.19 14.34
C PRO A 19 -12.53 7.07 13.49
N ALA A 20 -11.20 7.06 13.40
CA ALA A 20 -10.49 6.12 12.53
C ALA A 20 -10.72 4.64 12.91
N TRP A 21 -11.05 4.34 14.17
CA TRP A 21 -11.33 2.98 14.65
C TRP A 21 -12.63 2.40 14.07
N VAL A 22 -13.55 3.23 13.59
CA VAL A 22 -14.78 2.77 12.92
C VAL A 22 -14.40 2.03 11.63
N CYS A 23 -13.61 2.68 10.76
CA CYS A 23 -13.22 2.09 9.48
C CYS A 23 -12.11 1.04 9.62
N LYS A 24 -11.11 1.29 10.48
CA LYS A 24 -9.91 0.45 10.59
C LYS A 24 -10.02 -0.66 11.64
N GLY A 25 -10.99 -0.55 12.54
CA GLY A 25 -11.30 -1.52 13.56
C GLY A 25 -12.60 -2.23 13.20
N VAL A 26 -13.75 -1.60 13.45
CA VAL A 26 -15.08 -2.24 13.33
C VAL A 26 -15.31 -2.84 11.95
N LEU A 27 -15.20 -2.06 10.88
CA LEU A 27 -15.46 -2.57 9.53
C LEU A 27 -14.43 -3.63 9.12
N LEU A 28 -13.16 -3.47 9.49
CA LEU A 28 -12.12 -4.45 9.17
C LEU A 28 -12.36 -5.77 9.90
N VAL A 29 -12.74 -5.73 11.18
CA VAL A 29 -13.08 -6.92 11.97
C VAL A 29 -14.35 -7.57 11.42
N GLY A 30 -15.38 -6.79 11.08
CA GLY A 30 -16.60 -7.31 10.46
C GLY A 30 -16.31 -8.01 9.13
N TRP A 31 -15.40 -7.45 8.32
CA TRP A 31 -14.94 -8.10 7.09
C TRP A 31 -14.23 -9.43 7.38
N VAL A 32 -13.32 -9.48 8.35
CA VAL A 32 -12.61 -10.72 8.73
C VAL A 32 -13.59 -11.79 9.22
N VAL A 33 -14.61 -11.41 10.00
CA VAL A 33 -15.64 -12.34 10.49
C VAL A 33 -16.47 -12.89 9.33
N ALA A 34 -16.96 -12.03 8.43
CA ALA A 34 -17.76 -12.47 7.29
C ALA A 34 -16.96 -13.36 6.33
N PHE A 35 -15.73 -12.95 6.01
CA PHE A 35 -14.81 -13.72 5.19
C PHE A 35 -14.44 -15.07 5.83
N GLY A 36 -14.11 -15.07 7.12
CA GLY A 36 -13.77 -16.29 7.85
C GLY A 36 -14.93 -17.27 7.96
N TYR A 37 -16.16 -16.76 8.13
CA TYR A 37 -17.37 -17.59 8.09
C TYR A 37 -17.55 -18.25 6.72
N SER A 38 -17.49 -17.46 5.65
CA SER A 38 -17.60 -17.95 4.27
C SER A 38 -16.52 -19.00 3.96
N ALA A 39 -15.25 -18.73 4.32
CA ALA A 39 -14.15 -19.67 4.09
C ALA A 39 -14.23 -20.96 4.92
N ALA A 40 -14.98 -20.97 6.03
CA ALA A 40 -15.17 -22.15 6.87
C ALA A 40 -16.47 -22.92 6.54
N THR A 41 -17.29 -22.40 5.63
CA THR A 41 -18.54 -23.05 5.23
C THR A 41 -18.21 -24.10 4.16
N ALA A 42 -18.47 -25.37 4.47
CA ALA A 42 -18.21 -26.47 3.56
C ALA A 42 -19.13 -26.40 2.33
N SER A 43 -18.57 -26.57 1.14
CA SER A 43 -19.33 -26.72 -0.10
C SER A 43 -19.55 -28.20 -0.40
N THR A 44 -20.81 -28.63 -0.51
CA THR A 44 -21.10 -30.03 -0.93
C THR A 44 -21.26 -30.10 -2.44
N CYS A 45 -20.30 -30.71 -3.13
CA CYS A 45 -20.31 -30.87 -4.58
C CYS A 45 -20.88 -32.24 -4.95
N SER A 46 -21.74 -32.32 -5.97
CA SER A 46 -22.26 -33.61 -6.46
C SER A 46 -22.38 -33.62 -7.98
N PRO A 47 -22.47 -34.79 -8.64
CA PRO A 47 -22.68 -34.84 -10.09
C PRO A 47 -24.00 -34.20 -10.56
N ALA A 48 -25.00 -34.08 -9.67
CA ALA A 48 -26.28 -33.43 -9.97
C ALA A 48 -26.24 -31.91 -9.71
N SER A 49 -25.33 -31.45 -8.85
CA SER A 49 -25.08 -30.04 -8.54
C SER A 49 -23.58 -29.81 -8.41
N PRO A 50 -22.86 -29.73 -9.54
CA PRO A 50 -21.41 -29.62 -9.52
C PRO A 50 -20.97 -28.24 -9.03
N CYS A 51 -19.79 -28.20 -8.41
CA CYS A 51 -19.13 -26.95 -8.02
C CYS A 51 -18.50 -26.30 -9.25
N GLN A 52 -19.34 -25.65 -10.06
CA GLN A 52 -18.92 -25.01 -11.30
C GLN A 52 -17.97 -23.84 -11.01
N PRO A 53 -16.86 -23.71 -11.74
CA PRO A 53 -16.08 -22.48 -11.72
C PRO A 53 -16.97 -21.30 -12.13
N ASP A 54 -17.11 -20.29 -11.28
CA ASP A 54 -17.90 -19.09 -11.57
C ASP A 54 -16.97 -17.90 -11.92
N PRO A 55 -16.91 -17.50 -13.21
CA PRO A 55 -16.14 -16.34 -13.64
C PRO A 55 -16.54 -15.05 -12.92
N TRP A 56 -17.83 -14.89 -12.58
CA TRP A 56 -18.32 -13.70 -11.90
C TRP A 56 -17.85 -13.65 -10.46
N LEU A 57 -17.96 -14.76 -9.72
CA LEU A 57 -17.40 -14.87 -8.38
C LEU A 57 -15.91 -14.51 -8.36
N SER A 58 -15.12 -14.99 -9.32
CA SER A 58 -13.69 -14.64 -9.44
C SER A 58 -13.46 -13.13 -9.59
N VAL A 59 -14.28 -12.45 -10.41
CA VAL A 59 -14.21 -10.99 -10.56
C VAL A 59 -14.65 -10.26 -9.28
N PHE A 60 -15.68 -10.74 -8.59
CA PHE A 60 -16.16 -10.13 -7.35
C PHE A 60 -15.27 -10.42 -6.13
N ALA A 61 -14.59 -11.57 -6.10
CA ALA A 61 -13.60 -11.92 -5.10
C ALA A 61 -12.45 -10.90 -5.08
N ALA A 62 -12.06 -10.35 -6.24
CA ALA A 62 -11.12 -9.24 -6.31
C ALA A 62 -11.61 -8.00 -5.53
N ALA A 63 -12.90 -7.67 -5.62
CA ALA A 63 -13.49 -6.56 -4.88
C ALA A 63 -13.52 -6.86 -3.37
N LEU A 64 -13.90 -8.08 -2.98
CA LEU A 64 -13.87 -8.56 -1.60
C LEU A 64 -12.46 -8.40 -0.99
N LEU A 65 -11.43 -8.89 -1.68
CA LEU A 65 -10.03 -8.84 -1.23
C LEU A 65 -9.46 -7.41 -1.23
N ALA A 66 -9.92 -6.53 -2.11
CA ALA A 66 -9.50 -5.12 -2.14
C ALA A 66 -10.10 -4.30 -0.98
N THR A 67 -11.27 -4.70 -0.47
CA THR A 67 -12.03 -3.97 0.56
C THR A 67 -11.21 -3.62 1.82
N PRO A 68 -10.49 -4.54 2.49
CA PRO A 68 -9.71 -4.21 3.70
C PRO A 68 -8.62 -3.16 3.43
N VAL A 69 -7.93 -3.26 2.28
CA VAL A 69 -6.90 -2.29 1.89
C VAL A 69 -7.51 -0.92 1.64
N LEU A 70 -8.68 -0.88 0.99
CA LEU A 70 -9.40 0.35 0.69
C LEU A 70 -10.01 0.98 1.95
N LEU A 71 -10.61 0.21 2.85
CA LEU A 71 -11.07 0.70 4.16
C LEU A 71 -9.94 1.36 4.95
N TRP A 72 -8.73 0.81 4.86
CA TRP A 72 -7.56 1.38 5.51
C TRP A 72 -7.04 2.67 4.84
N ARG A 73 -7.04 2.70 3.50
CA ARG A 73 -6.40 3.75 2.71
C ARG A 73 -7.36 4.87 2.32
N GLU A 74 -8.52 4.52 1.80
CA GLU A 74 -9.59 5.37 1.24
C GLU A 74 -10.97 4.90 1.74
N PRO A 75 -11.34 5.20 2.99
CA PRO A 75 -12.51 4.61 3.65
C PRO A 75 -13.82 4.71 2.86
N VAL A 76 -14.07 5.84 2.19
CA VAL A 76 -15.29 6.03 1.37
C VAL A 76 -15.35 5.02 0.22
N VAL A 77 -14.23 4.80 -0.48
CA VAL A 77 -14.16 3.83 -1.59
C VAL A 77 -14.27 2.41 -1.05
N GLY A 78 -13.61 2.11 0.08
CA GLY A 78 -13.73 0.81 0.73
C GLY A 78 -15.15 0.51 1.19
N CYS A 79 -15.85 1.49 1.76
CA CYS A 79 -17.26 1.37 2.16
C CYS A 79 -18.18 1.16 0.95
N ALA A 80 -17.97 1.92 -0.14
CA ALA A 80 -18.76 1.75 -1.35
C ALA A 80 -18.58 0.35 -1.96
N LEU A 81 -17.34 -0.15 -1.99
CA LEU A 81 -17.03 -1.47 -2.50
C LEU A 81 -17.59 -2.59 -1.61
N GLY A 82 -17.43 -2.49 -0.28
CA GLY A 82 -17.99 -3.44 0.67
C GLY A 82 -19.52 -3.46 0.68
N ALA A 83 -20.17 -2.30 0.50
CA ALA A 83 -21.62 -2.21 0.36
C ALA A 83 -22.12 -2.84 -0.95
N ALA A 84 -21.42 -2.59 -2.07
CA ALA A 84 -21.75 -3.20 -3.35
C ALA A 84 -21.57 -4.74 -3.30
N PHE A 85 -20.47 -5.21 -2.72
CA PHE A 85 -20.24 -6.64 -2.53
C PHE A 85 -21.31 -7.28 -1.63
N GLY A 86 -21.60 -6.70 -0.47
CA GLY A 86 -22.66 -7.20 0.41
C GLY A 86 -24.06 -7.20 -0.24
N LEU A 87 -24.35 -6.27 -1.14
CA LEU A 87 -25.58 -6.28 -1.92
C LEU A 87 -25.60 -7.43 -2.94
N LEU A 88 -24.49 -7.70 -3.62
CA LEU A 88 -24.38 -8.84 -4.55
C LEU A 88 -24.59 -10.16 -3.81
N GLU A 89 -23.95 -10.33 -2.65
CA GLU A 89 -24.14 -11.49 -1.79
C GLU A 89 -25.61 -11.65 -1.36
N VAL A 90 -26.27 -10.56 -0.94
CA VAL A 90 -27.71 -10.60 -0.60
C VAL A 90 -28.59 -11.08 -1.77
N VAL A 91 -28.23 -10.75 -3.01
CA VAL A 91 -29.02 -11.05 -4.21
C VAL A 91 -28.74 -12.45 -4.77
N PHE A 92 -27.48 -12.89 -4.75
CA PHE A 92 -27.03 -14.08 -5.48
C PHE A 92 -26.60 -15.25 -4.59
N GLU A 93 -26.29 -15.02 -3.31
CA GLU A 93 -25.83 -16.08 -2.43
C GLU A 93 -26.99 -16.98 -1.98
N ALA A 94 -26.78 -18.29 -2.11
CA ALA A 94 -27.74 -19.32 -1.74
C ALA A 94 -27.63 -19.68 -0.26
N ASP A 95 -26.41 -19.67 0.31
CA ASP A 95 -26.22 -19.95 1.72
C ASP A 95 -26.74 -18.80 2.60
N GLU A 96 -27.70 -19.11 3.48
CA GLU A 96 -28.33 -18.07 4.30
C GLU A 96 -27.35 -17.39 5.26
N GLY A 97 -26.37 -18.14 5.76
CA GLY A 97 -25.37 -17.64 6.70
C GLY A 97 -24.40 -16.68 6.04
N ILE A 98 -23.85 -17.04 4.86
CA ILE A 98 -22.95 -16.20 4.07
C ILE A 98 -23.69 -14.93 3.64
N ARG A 99 -24.91 -15.10 3.12
CA ARG A 99 -25.80 -14.01 2.71
C ARG A 99 -26.06 -13.01 3.85
N VAL A 100 -26.37 -13.50 5.05
CA VAL A 100 -26.59 -12.65 6.24
C VAL A 100 -25.29 -11.98 6.68
N ALA A 101 -24.17 -12.72 6.73
CA ALA A 101 -22.89 -12.20 7.20
C ALA A 101 -22.38 -11.04 6.31
N PHE A 102 -22.34 -11.24 4.99
CA PHE A 102 -21.93 -10.19 4.06
C PHE A 102 -22.99 -9.11 3.88
N GLY A 103 -24.29 -9.44 3.97
CA GLY A 103 -25.36 -8.44 3.96
C GLY A 103 -25.26 -7.44 5.12
N LEU A 104 -25.03 -7.93 6.34
CA LEU A 104 -24.82 -7.08 7.52
C LEU A 104 -23.54 -6.24 7.39
N HIS A 105 -22.44 -6.84 6.92
CA HIS A 105 -21.20 -6.11 6.68
C HIS A 105 -21.37 -5.01 5.61
N GLY A 106 -22.07 -5.32 4.51
CA GLY A 106 -22.39 -4.39 3.43
C GLY A 106 -23.26 -3.23 3.92
N LEU A 107 -24.28 -3.50 4.73
CA LEU A 107 -25.12 -2.47 5.36
C LEU A 107 -24.30 -1.55 6.27
N ALA A 108 -23.44 -2.12 7.12
CA ALA A 108 -22.55 -1.35 7.97
C ALA A 108 -21.62 -0.45 7.15
N CYS A 109 -21.05 -0.98 6.05
CA CYS A 109 -20.26 -0.20 5.11
C CYS A 109 -21.06 0.95 4.49
N ALA A 110 -22.31 0.71 4.06
CA ALA A 110 -23.15 1.76 3.48
C ALA A 110 -23.44 2.90 4.47
N LEU A 111 -23.80 2.57 5.71
CA LEU A 111 -24.06 3.55 6.76
C LEU A 111 -22.82 4.37 7.12
N VAL A 112 -21.67 3.72 7.30
CA VAL A 112 -20.40 4.41 7.58
C VAL A 112 -19.94 5.22 6.38
N GLY A 113 -20.15 4.73 5.15
CA GLY A 113 -19.88 5.46 3.92
C GLY A 113 -20.67 6.77 3.85
N LEU A 114 -21.97 6.72 4.16
CA LEU A 114 -22.83 7.91 4.24
C LEU A 114 -22.34 8.87 5.34
N TRP A 115 -22.01 8.35 6.53
CA TRP A 115 -21.48 9.15 7.62
C TRP A 115 -20.17 9.87 7.24
N LEU A 116 -19.25 9.18 6.55
CA LEU A 116 -18.01 9.78 6.04
C LEU A 116 -18.26 10.89 5.00
N VAL A 117 -19.24 10.71 4.11
CA VAL A 117 -19.61 11.72 3.11
C VAL A 117 -20.22 12.94 3.78
N GLU A 118 -21.13 12.76 4.73
CA GLU A 118 -21.74 13.85 5.49
C GLU A 118 -20.74 14.57 6.38
N ALA A 119 -19.87 13.84 7.06
CA ALA A 119 -18.72 14.38 7.79
C ALA A 119 -17.88 15.30 6.91
N ARG A 120 -17.55 14.85 5.69
CA ARG A 120 -16.78 15.63 4.73
C ARG A 120 -17.51 16.89 4.26
N ARG A 121 -18.82 16.78 3.98
CA ARG A 121 -19.67 17.94 3.61
C ARG A 121 -19.74 18.96 4.74
N ALA A 122 -19.89 18.51 5.99
CA ALA A 122 -19.91 19.37 7.17
C ALA A 122 -18.55 20.07 7.38
N GLN A 123 -17.45 19.34 7.27
CA GLN A 123 -16.09 19.92 7.28
C GLN A 123 -15.89 20.96 6.19
N HIS A 124 -16.39 20.69 4.98
CA HIS A 124 -16.31 21.62 3.86
C HIS A 124 -17.11 22.90 4.11
N ARG A 125 -18.29 22.81 4.76
CA ARG A 125 -19.09 23.98 5.17
C ARG A 125 -18.36 24.85 6.20
N VAL A 126 -17.84 24.24 7.27
CA VAL A 126 -17.05 24.95 8.30
C VAL A 126 -15.87 25.68 7.67
N PHE A 127 -15.18 25.02 6.74
CA PHE A 127 -14.07 25.64 6.01
C PHE A 127 -14.53 26.78 5.10
N GLY A 128 -15.64 26.61 4.39
CA GLY A 128 -16.22 27.66 3.53
C GLY A 128 -16.53 28.94 4.28
N GLU A 129 -17.11 28.85 5.49
CA GLU A 129 -17.48 29.99 6.33
C GLU A 129 -16.30 30.87 6.78
N ILE A 130 -15.12 30.27 6.94
CA ILE A 130 -13.93 30.96 7.45
C ILE A 130 -12.91 31.29 6.36
N SER A 131 -13.12 30.76 5.14
CA SER A 131 -12.18 30.91 4.04
C SER A 131 -12.26 32.29 3.38
N ALA A 132 -11.12 32.77 2.88
CA ALA A 132 -11.05 33.90 1.96
C ALA A 132 -10.68 33.40 0.55
N PRO A 133 -11.24 33.97 -0.53
CA PRO A 133 -10.86 33.61 -1.89
C PRO A 133 -9.42 34.09 -2.18
N THR A 134 -8.56 33.17 -2.63
CA THR A 134 -7.18 33.45 -3.03
C THR A 134 -6.90 32.88 -4.41
N VAL A 135 -6.19 33.65 -5.24
CA VAL A 135 -5.72 33.20 -6.56
C VAL A 135 -4.28 32.73 -6.45
N VAL A 136 -4.01 31.48 -6.81
CA VAL A 136 -2.65 30.92 -6.82
C VAL A 136 -1.98 31.22 -8.14
N ARG A 137 -1.05 32.18 -8.17
CA ARG A 137 -0.27 32.51 -9.37
C ARG A 137 1.01 31.66 -9.40
N ARG A 138 1.18 30.88 -10.47
CA ARG A 138 2.27 29.92 -10.75
C ARG A 138 2.33 28.72 -9.80
N ALA A 139 2.07 27.55 -10.36
CA ALA A 139 2.62 26.30 -9.87
C ALA A 139 3.48 25.68 -10.96
N ALA A 140 4.67 25.20 -10.62
CA ALA A 140 5.44 24.36 -11.54
C ALA A 140 4.57 23.12 -11.89
N PRO A 141 4.56 22.67 -13.16
CA PRO A 141 3.73 21.54 -13.55
C PRO A 141 4.09 20.31 -12.71
N ALA A 142 3.07 19.63 -12.17
CA ALA A 142 3.25 18.38 -11.46
C ALA A 142 3.96 17.38 -12.38
N ARG A 143 5.20 17.02 -12.06
CA ARG A 143 5.99 16.06 -12.83
C ARG A 143 5.33 14.68 -12.80
N PHE A 144 5.57 13.95 -13.88
CA PHE A 144 5.16 12.56 -14.09
C PHE A 144 5.26 11.74 -12.79
N THR A 145 4.11 11.37 -12.24
CA THR A 145 4.02 10.51 -11.07
C THR A 145 4.39 9.10 -11.51
N GLY A 146 5.33 8.42 -10.81
CA GLY A 146 5.64 7.01 -11.06
C GLY A 146 4.41 6.07 -11.02
N ARG A 147 3.26 6.57 -10.56
CA ARG A 147 1.95 5.93 -10.63
C ARG A 147 1.47 5.65 -12.04
N SER A 148 1.75 6.52 -13.02
CA SER A 148 1.34 6.26 -14.42
C SER A 148 2.06 5.04 -14.99
N VAL A 149 3.35 4.90 -14.68
CA VAL A 149 4.15 3.73 -15.06
C VAL A 149 3.64 2.48 -14.35
N ALA A 150 3.41 2.57 -13.03
CA ALA A 150 2.85 1.46 -12.27
C ALA A 150 1.46 1.02 -12.78
N ALA A 151 0.59 1.97 -13.14
CA ALA A 151 -0.72 1.67 -13.72
C ALA A 151 -0.58 1.00 -15.10
N ALA A 152 0.33 1.46 -15.96
CA ALA A 152 0.59 0.83 -17.26
C ALA A 152 1.11 -0.61 -17.10
N LEU A 153 2.02 -0.86 -16.16
CA LEU A 153 2.50 -2.21 -15.87
C LEU A 153 1.37 -3.11 -15.35
N LEU A 154 0.51 -2.60 -14.48
CA LEU A 154 -0.66 -3.36 -13.99
C LEU A 154 -1.65 -3.68 -15.12
N LEU A 155 -1.83 -2.79 -16.09
CA LEU A 155 -2.65 -3.08 -17.28
C LEU A 155 -2.06 -4.23 -18.11
N VAL A 156 -0.73 -4.26 -18.29
CA VAL A 156 -0.06 -5.36 -19.00
C VAL A 156 -0.28 -6.69 -18.26
N VAL A 157 -0.07 -6.71 -16.94
CA VAL A 157 -0.29 -7.92 -16.12
C VAL A 157 -1.75 -8.37 -16.21
N GLY A 158 -2.71 -7.44 -16.11
CA GLY A 158 -4.14 -7.77 -16.24
C GLY A 158 -4.49 -8.30 -17.63
N GLY A 159 -3.91 -7.73 -18.69
CA GLY A 159 -4.08 -8.24 -20.06
C GLY A 159 -3.53 -9.65 -20.24
N LEU A 160 -2.34 -9.95 -19.70
CA LEU A 160 -1.77 -11.29 -19.73
C LEU A 160 -2.62 -12.31 -18.96
N ALA A 161 -3.13 -11.92 -17.78
CA ALA A 161 -4.01 -12.77 -16.99
C ALA A 161 -5.33 -13.07 -17.72
N LEU A 162 -5.90 -12.09 -18.44
CA LEU A 162 -7.07 -12.31 -19.30
C LEU A 162 -6.77 -13.28 -20.44
N VAL A 163 -5.63 -13.12 -21.13
CA VAL A 163 -5.21 -14.04 -22.20
C VAL A 163 -5.06 -15.46 -21.64
N LYS A 164 -4.45 -15.63 -20.47
CA LYS A 164 -4.32 -16.93 -19.80
C LYS A 164 -5.68 -17.56 -19.52
N TYR A 165 -6.62 -16.82 -18.94
CA TYR A 165 -7.99 -17.29 -18.73
C TYR A 165 -8.65 -17.76 -20.04
N VAL A 166 -8.54 -16.98 -21.11
CA VAL A 166 -9.16 -17.32 -22.40
C VAL A 166 -8.56 -18.60 -22.99
N VAL A 167 -7.23 -18.76 -22.92
CA VAL A 167 -6.55 -19.97 -23.40
C VAL A 167 -6.95 -21.19 -22.57
N ASP A 168 -6.86 -21.10 -21.24
CA ASP A 168 -7.20 -22.21 -20.35
C ASP A 168 -8.69 -22.60 -20.47
N SER A 169 -9.57 -21.62 -20.59
CA SER A 169 -11.02 -21.86 -20.75
C SER A 169 -11.35 -22.49 -22.11
N ALA A 170 -10.66 -22.08 -23.18
CA ALA A 170 -10.83 -22.70 -24.50
C ALA A 170 -10.34 -24.15 -24.51
N ASP A 171 -9.17 -24.42 -23.90
CA ASP A 171 -8.59 -25.75 -23.76
C ASP A 171 -9.52 -26.71 -22.99
N VAL A 172 -10.05 -26.27 -21.84
CA VAL A 172 -11.03 -27.05 -21.07
C VAL A 172 -12.30 -27.29 -21.87
N THR A 173 -12.79 -26.29 -22.60
CA THR A 173 -14.01 -26.43 -23.42
C THR A 173 -13.82 -27.46 -24.54
N GLU A 174 -12.69 -27.42 -25.23
CA GLU A 174 -12.36 -28.38 -26.29
C GLU A 174 -12.36 -29.82 -25.75
N HIS A 175 -11.61 -30.07 -24.68
CA HIS A 175 -11.58 -31.38 -24.03
C HIS A 175 -12.93 -31.82 -23.50
N THR A 176 -13.69 -30.94 -22.85
CA THR A 176 -15.02 -31.26 -22.31
C THR A 176 -16.00 -31.69 -23.41
N THR A 177 -15.90 -31.08 -24.61
CA THR A 177 -16.74 -31.44 -25.76
C THR A 177 -16.36 -32.75 -26.43
N ALA A 178 -15.06 -33.12 -26.39
CA ALA A 178 -14.55 -34.38 -26.94
C ALA A 178 -14.66 -35.55 -25.96
N ALA A 179 -14.74 -35.27 -24.66
CA ALA A 179 -14.66 -36.26 -23.62
C ALA A 179 -15.83 -37.24 -23.57
N VAL A 180 -15.52 -38.48 -23.19
CA VAL A 180 -16.50 -39.52 -22.90
C VAL A 180 -16.65 -39.67 -21.39
N ARG A 181 -17.90 -39.81 -20.92
CA ARG A 181 -18.19 -40.04 -19.51
C ARG A 181 -17.95 -41.50 -19.14
N VAL A 182 -17.10 -41.73 -18.15
CA VAL A 182 -16.74 -43.05 -17.61
C VAL A 182 -16.95 -43.04 -16.10
N ASN A 183 -17.37 -44.17 -15.53
CA ASN A 183 -17.41 -44.32 -14.07
C ASN A 183 -16.06 -44.82 -13.57
N GLY A 184 -15.53 -44.15 -12.55
CA GLY A 184 -14.36 -44.60 -11.80
C GLY A 184 -14.70 -44.81 -10.33
N THR A 185 -13.87 -45.55 -9.62
CA THR A 185 -14.07 -45.83 -8.19
C THR A 185 -12.98 -45.09 -7.38
N VAL A 186 -13.39 -44.34 -6.36
CA VAL A 186 -12.45 -43.61 -5.49
C VAL A 186 -11.61 -44.61 -4.70
N VAL A 187 -10.28 -44.53 -4.82
CA VAL A 187 -9.34 -45.43 -4.12
C VAL A 187 -8.63 -44.76 -2.95
N SER A 188 -8.44 -43.43 -3.01
CA SER A 188 -7.90 -42.66 -1.90
C SER A 188 -8.48 -41.25 -1.88
N VAL A 189 -8.56 -40.69 -0.67
CA VAL A 189 -8.97 -39.31 -0.41
C VAL A 189 -7.90 -38.67 0.47
N ALA A 190 -7.34 -37.57 0.00
CA ALA A 190 -6.40 -36.70 0.70
C ALA A 190 -7.06 -35.34 0.99
N GLU A 191 -6.34 -34.42 1.65
CA GLU A 191 -6.89 -33.14 2.12
C GLU A 191 -7.43 -32.24 0.98
N PHE A 192 -6.82 -32.27 -0.21
CA PHE A 192 -7.27 -31.49 -1.37
C PHE A 192 -7.22 -32.29 -2.67
N ALA A 193 -7.19 -33.63 -2.56
CA ALA A 193 -7.03 -34.48 -3.73
C ALA A 193 -7.77 -35.81 -3.55
N VAL A 194 -8.35 -36.31 -4.64
CA VAL A 194 -9.00 -37.61 -4.70
C VAL A 194 -8.36 -38.42 -5.82
N THR A 195 -7.92 -39.64 -5.51
CA THR A 195 -7.45 -40.58 -6.52
C THR A 195 -8.59 -41.53 -6.89
N VAL A 196 -8.88 -41.62 -8.18
CA VAL A 196 -9.92 -42.45 -8.76
C VAL A 196 -9.28 -43.50 -9.67
N GLU A 197 -9.71 -44.74 -9.48
CA GLU A 197 -9.40 -45.84 -10.37
C GLU A 197 -10.39 -45.89 -11.53
N LEU A 198 -9.87 -45.73 -12.74
CA LEU A 198 -10.57 -45.91 -14.00
C LEU A 198 -10.21 -47.28 -14.57
N GLN A 199 -10.98 -47.77 -15.55
CA GLN A 199 -10.78 -49.10 -16.14
C GLN A 199 -9.35 -49.39 -16.65
N SER A 200 -8.61 -48.35 -17.05
CA SER A 200 -7.28 -48.47 -17.66
C SER A 200 -6.17 -47.72 -16.92
N SER A 201 -6.49 -46.92 -15.89
CA SER A 201 -5.50 -46.09 -15.19
C SER A 201 -6.04 -45.55 -13.85
N GLN A 202 -5.14 -45.18 -12.94
CA GLN A 202 -5.49 -44.37 -11.77
C GLN A 202 -5.15 -42.91 -12.04
N ARG A 203 -6.01 -42.00 -11.59
CA ARG A 203 -5.89 -40.55 -11.79
C ARG A 203 -6.13 -39.85 -10.48
N THR A 204 -5.31 -38.85 -10.16
CA THR A 204 -5.51 -37.96 -9.02
C THR A 204 -6.08 -36.63 -9.51
N PHE A 205 -7.10 -36.14 -8.82
CA PHE A 205 -7.79 -34.89 -9.12
C PHE A 205 -7.71 -33.97 -7.91
N ASP A 206 -7.49 -32.68 -8.13
CA ASP A 206 -7.60 -31.67 -7.09
C ASP A 206 -9.07 -31.41 -6.80
N VAL A 207 -9.47 -31.42 -5.51
CA VAL A 207 -10.85 -31.20 -5.07
C VAL A 207 -10.90 -30.15 -3.96
N LEU A 208 -11.97 -29.37 -3.93
CA LEU A 208 -12.28 -28.39 -2.91
C LEU A 208 -12.98 -29.01 -1.70
N ALA A 209 -13.76 -30.07 -1.91
CA ALA A 209 -14.59 -30.70 -0.89
C ALA A 209 -14.31 -32.21 -0.74
N PRO A 210 -13.10 -32.60 -0.26
CA PRO A 210 -12.72 -34.01 -0.11
C PRO A 210 -13.71 -34.83 0.73
N GLU A 211 -14.41 -34.20 1.68
CA GLU A 211 -15.44 -34.80 2.52
C GLU A 211 -16.67 -35.29 1.74
N SER A 212 -16.85 -34.84 0.49
CA SER A 212 -17.90 -35.30 -0.41
C SER A 212 -17.59 -36.69 -1.00
N TYR A 213 -16.38 -37.22 -0.79
CA TYR A 213 -15.90 -38.47 -1.37
C TYR A 213 -15.58 -39.51 -0.29
N ALA A 214 -15.82 -40.78 -0.62
CA ALA A 214 -15.45 -41.91 0.22
C ALA A 214 -14.75 -42.97 -0.61
N VAL A 215 -13.78 -43.68 -0.02
CA VAL A 215 -13.13 -44.82 -0.68
C VAL A 215 -14.19 -45.88 -1.03
N GLY A 216 -14.14 -46.37 -2.27
CA GLY A 216 -15.13 -47.28 -2.85
C GLY A 216 -16.34 -46.59 -3.50
N MET A 217 -16.44 -45.26 -3.44
CA MET A 217 -17.50 -44.51 -4.11
C MET A 217 -17.30 -44.49 -5.62
N ASP A 218 -18.36 -44.79 -6.38
CA ASP A 218 -18.35 -44.61 -7.84
C ASP A 218 -18.62 -43.15 -8.20
N VAL A 219 -17.70 -42.56 -8.96
CA VAL A 219 -17.75 -41.17 -9.40
C VAL A 219 -17.66 -41.07 -10.92
N PRO A 220 -18.50 -40.23 -11.55
CA PRO A 220 -18.39 -39.98 -12.98
C PRO A 220 -17.21 -39.06 -13.30
N VAL A 221 -16.41 -39.48 -14.28
CA VAL A 221 -15.22 -38.77 -14.79
C VAL A 221 -15.39 -38.56 -16.30
N LEU A 222 -15.03 -37.37 -16.79
CA LEU A 222 -14.89 -37.10 -18.21
C LEU A 222 -13.48 -37.45 -18.64
N VAL A 223 -13.32 -38.22 -19.73
CA VAL A 223 -12.01 -38.65 -20.24
C VAL A 223 -11.88 -38.33 -21.73
N ASP A 224 -10.80 -37.64 -22.09
CA ASP A 224 -10.38 -37.37 -23.48
C ASP A 224 -8.87 -37.66 -23.63
N GLY A 225 -8.53 -38.86 -24.13
CA GLY A 225 -7.14 -39.28 -24.28
C GLY A 225 -6.37 -39.31 -22.96
N GLN A 226 -5.45 -38.36 -22.77
CA GLN A 226 -4.69 -38.20 -21.53
C GLN A 226 -5.28 -37.14 -20.60
N TRP A 227 -6.33 -36.43 -21.00
CA TRP A 227 -7.05 -35.48 -20.17
C TRP A 227 -8.18 -36.20 -19.42
N ALA A 228 -8.40 -35.83 -18.17
CA ALA A 228 -9.51 -36.32 -17.37
C ALA A 228 -9.97 -35.25 -16.37
N GLU A 229 -11.26 -35.23 -16.05
CA GLU A 229 -11.87 -34.26 -15.13
C GLU A 229 -13.04 -34.88 -14.36
N LEU A 230 -13.18 -34.55 -13.08
CA LEU A 230 -14.33 -34.95 -12.27
C LEU A 230 -15.57 -34.15 -12.68
N VAL A 231 -16.70 -34.83 -12.88
CA VAL A 231 -17.94 -34.12 -13.25
C VAL A 231 -18.48 -33.28 -12.09
N SER A 232 -18.28 -33.72 -10.84
CA SER A 232 -18.75 -33.01 -9.65
C SER A 232 -17.93 -31.77 -9.30
N GLU A 233 -16.64 -31.78 -9.64
CA GLU A 233 -15.69 -30.71 -9.33
C GLU A 233 -14.78 -30.46 -10.56
N PRO A 234 -15.28 -29.72 -11.56
CA PRO A 234 -14.47 -29.30 -12.69
C PRO A 234 -13.30 -28.43 -12.24
N ARG A 235 -12.21 -28.45 -13.01
CA ARG A 235 -11.01 -27.66 -12.77
C ARG A 235 -11.34 -26.17 -12.80
N ASP A 236 -11.00 -25.46 -11.72
CA ASP A 236 -11.16 -24.02 -11.66
C ASP A 236 -10.05 -23.30 -12.46
N VAL A 237 -10.41 -22.80 -13.64
CA VAL A 237 -9.55 -21.96 -14.48
C VAL A 237 -9.81 -20.46 -14.30
N THR A 238 -10.63 -20.05 -13.33
CA THR A 238 -11.10 -18.66 -13.20
C THR A 238 -10.13 -17.74 -12.46
N LEU A 239 -9.16 -18.29 -11.73
CA LEU A 239 -8.17 -17.50 -11.01
C LEU A 239 -7.51 -16.36 -11.82
N PRO A 240 -7.05 -16.55 -13.07
CA PRO A 240 -6.47 -15.46 -13.83
C PRO A 240 -7.44 -14.28 -14.01
N LEU A 241 -8.76 -14.49 -13.97
CA LEU A 241 -9.75 -13.41 -13.89
C LEU A 241 -9.68 -12.63 -12.58
N THR A 242 -9.48 -13.30 -11.44
CA THR A 242 -9.28 -12.61 -10.14
C THR A 242 -8.03 -11.71 -10.21
N VAL A 243 -6.92 -12.24 -10.76
CA VAL A 243 -5.68 -11.47 -10.96
C VAL A 243 -5.90 -10.29 -11.92
N MET A 244 -6.60 -10.52 -13.02
CA MET A 244 -7.00 -9.48 -13.96
C MET A 244 -7.83 -8.39 -13.25
N ALA A 245 -8.89 -8.76 -12.53
CA ALA A 245 -9.78 -7.82 -11.86
C ALA A 245 -9.04 -6.97 -10.80
N LEU A 246 -8.17 -7.59 -9.99
CA LEU A 246 -7.35 -6.87 -9.02
C LEU A 246 -6.38 -5.87 -9.68
N THR A 247 -5.69 -6.31 -10.73
CA THR A 247 -4.67 -5.48 -11.41
C THR A 247 -5.30 -4.35 -12.21
N LEU A 248 -6.36 -4.61 -12.97
CA LEU A 248 -7.14 -3.60 -13.67
C LEU A 248 -7.78 -2.62 -12.69
N GLY A 249 -8.41 -3.13 -11.61
CA GLY A 249 -9.00 -2.30 -10.56
C GLY A 249 -7.98 -1.37 -9.91
N MET A 250 -6.77 -1.87 -9.60
CA MET A 250 -5.68 -1.07 -9.06
C MET A 250 -5.16 -0.04 -10.08
N ALA A 251 -5.03 -0.42 -11.36
CA ALA A 251 -4.61 0.50 -12.43
C ALA A 251 -5.60 1.66 -12.58
N VAL A 252 -6.90 1.35 -12.64
CA VAL A 252 -7.99 2.33 -12.68
C VAL A 252 -7.95 3.21 -11.44
N PHE A 253 -7.81 2.63 -10.25
CA PHE A 253 -7.71 3.38 -9.00
C PHE A 253 -6.54 4.38 -9.02
N LEU A 254 -5.34 3.93 -9.39
CA LEU A 254 -4.16 4.82 -9.51
C LEU A 254 -4.41 5.94 -10.52
N ARG A 255 -5.03 5.62 -11.65
CA ARG A 255 -5.34 6.60 -12.69
C ARG A 255 -6.36 7.63 -12.23
N LEU A 256 -7.43 7.19 -11.57
CA LEU A 256 -8.46 8.06 -11.00
C LEU A 256 -7.87 9.01 -9.95
N ARG A 257 -6.90 8.56 -9.15
CA ARG A 257 -6.22 9.43 -8.18
C ARG A 257 -5.38 10.51 -8.85
N ASP A 258 -4.69 10.17 -9.93
CA ASP A 258 -3.91 11.14 -10.68
C ASP A 258 -4.81 12.13 -11.42
N VAL A 259 -5.93 11.67 -11.99
CA VAL A 259 -6.96 12.55 -12.58
C VAL A 259 -7.59 13.44 -11.51
N ALA A 260 -7.93 12.92 -10.33
CA ALA A 260 -8.48 13.69 -9.23
C ALA A 260 -7.50 14.78 -8.76
N GLY A 261 -6.22 14.45 -8.65
CA GLY A 261 -5.16 15.41 -8.33
C GLY A 261 -5.01 16.50 -9.40
N ARG A 262 -5.03 16.13 -10.69
CA ARG A 262 -4.99 17.11 -11.80
C ARG A 262 -6.22 18.02 -11.80
N ARG A 263 -7.43 17.47 -11.65
CA ARG A 263 -8.67 18.24 -11.56
C ARG A 263 -8.70 19.15 -10.35
N ALA A 264 -8.13 18.72 -9.22
CA ALA A 264 -7.99 19.57 -8.04
C ALA A 264 -7.00 20.71 -8.31
N ALA A 265 -5.83 20.41 -8.87
CA ALA A 265 -4.85 21.43 -9.25
C ALA A 265 -5.43 22.45 -10.24
N GLN A 266 -6.16 21.99 -11.26
CA GLN A 266 -6.86 22.86 -12.22
C GLN A 266 -7.88 23.77 -11.53
N ARG A 267 -8.61 23.28 -10.52
CA ARG A 267 -9.55 24.10 -9.75
C ARG A 267 -8.86 25.22 -8.98
N PHE A 268 -7.70 24.97 -8.38
CA PHE A 268 -6.98 25.98 -7.60
C PHE A 268 -6.13 26.93 -8.44
N LEU A 269 -5.73 26.50 -9.64
CA LEU A 269 -4.94 27.31 -10.58
C LEU A 269 -5.81 28.08 -11.57
N GLY A 270 -7.05 27.62 -11.82
CA GLY A 270 -7.96 28.19 -12.80
C GLY A 270 -8.82 29.35 -12.31
N GLY A 271 -8.81 29.68 -11.01
CA GLY A 271 -9.62 30.76 -10.45
C GLY A 271 -9.43 30.96 -8.95
N PRO A 272 -10.18 31.90 -8.34
CA PRO A 272 -10.18 32.11 -6.90
C PRO A 272 -10.63 30.83 -6.17
N ALA A 273 -9.84 30.39 -5.20
CA ALA A 273 -10.12 29.20 -4.40
C ALA A 273 -10.14 29.55 -2.89
N PRO A 274 -10.94 28.84 -2.09
CA PRO A 274 -11.04 29.10 -0.65
C PRO A 274 -9.70 28.83 0.04
N SER A 275 -9.33 29.72 0.96
CA SER A 275 -8.03 29.69 1.63
C SER A 275 -8.07 30.16 3.08
N VAL A 276 -7.17 29.63 3.89
CA VAL A 276 -6.92 30.07 5.28
C VAL A 276 -5.42 30.02 5.59
N GLU A 277 -4.98 30.79 6.56
CA GLU A 277 -3.62 30.71 7.09
C GLU A 277 -3.52 29.57 8.12
N VAL A 278 -2.54 28.68 7.94
CA VAL A 278 -2.24 27.55 8.82
C VAL A 278 -0.77 27.56 9.21
N LEU A 279 -0.44 26.95 10.35
CA LEU A 279 0.94 26.66 10.69
C LEU A 279 1.32 25.31 10.06
N VAL A 280 2.39 25.29 9.28
CA VAL A 280 2.88 24.08 8.61
C VAL A 280 4.21 23.67 9.21
N ARG A 281 4.34 22.38 9.51
CA ARG A 281 5.60 21.78 9.98
C ARG A 281 5.91 20.50 9.20
N ALA A 282 7.18 20.26 8.90
CA ALA A 282 7.56 19.00 8.28
C ALA A 282 7.51 17.86 9.32
N ASP A 283 6.89 16.74 8.97
CA ASP A 283 7.14 15.51 9.69
C ASP A 283 8.55 14.99 9.36
N GLY A 284 9.09 14.11 10.21
CA GLY A 284 10.36 13.43 9.94
C GLY A 284 10.34 12.52 8.69
N ARG A 285 9.29 12.53 7.88
CA ARG A 285 9.17 11.81 6.60
C ARG A 285 9.00 12.77 5.41
N GLY A 286 9.21 14.08 5.61
CA GLY A 286 9.11 15.12 4.58
C GLY A 286 7.67 15.45 4.16
N ARG A 287 6.67 15.15 4.98
CA ARG A 287 5.27 15.56 4.77
C ARG A 287 5.00 16.87 5.49
N ALA A 288 4.19 17.73 4.90
CA ALA A 288 3.65 18.89 5.58
C ALA A 288 2.51 18.46 6.51
N VAL A 289 2.70 18.65 7.81
CA VAL A 289 1.67 18.55 8.84
C VAL A 289 1.09 19.92 9.03
N LEU A 290 -0.23 20.00 8.90
CA LEU A 290 -1.00 21.23 9.06
C LEU A 290 -1.48 21.30 10.50
N HIS A 291 -1.21 22.45 11.11
CA HIS A 291 -1.63 22.83 12.44
C HIS A 291 -2.56 24.05 12.32
N ALA A 292 -3.50 24.15 13.25
CA ALA A 292 -4.08 25.45 13.56
C ALA A 292 -2.95 26.42 13.95
N VAL A 293 -3.17 27.73 13.77
CA VAL A 293 -2.12 28.75 13.99
C VAL A 293 -1.61 28.79 15.44
N ASP A 294 -2.36 28.23 16.38
CA ASP A 294 -2.02 28.04 17.79
C ASP A 294 -1.32 26.70 18.10
N GLY A 295 -1.07 25.88 17.08
CA GLY A 295 -0.14 24.75 17.13
C GLY A 295 -0.77 23.37 17.21
N ARG A 296 -2.10 23.23 17.24
CA ARG A 296 -2.75 21.90 17.27
C ARG A 296 -2.74 21.23 15.89
N PRO A 297 -2.10 20.06 15.70
CA PRO A 297 -2.08 19.37 14.40
C PRO A 297 -3.45 18.77 14.08
N PHE A 298 -3.82 18.76 12.80
CA PHE A 298 -5.07 18.15 12.35
C PHE A 298 -4.94 17.35 11.06
N GLY A 299 -4.03 17.75 10.17
CA GLY A 299 -3.90 17.15 8.85
C GLY A 299 -2.46 16.93 8.42
N SER A 300 -2.25 16.05 7.46
CA SER A 300 -0.95 15.92 6.80
C SER A 300 -1.09 15.65 5.31
N ILE A 301 -0.21 16.26 4.52
CA ILE A 301 -0.11 16.09 3.07
C ILE A 301 1.34 15.81 2.67
N ALA A 302 1.53 14.93 1.69
CA ALA A 302 2.82 14.81 1.03
C ALA A 302 2.93 15.95 0.00
N VAL A 303 3.98 16.76 0.08
CA VAL A 303 4.20 17.89 -0.84
C VAL A 303 5.40 17.65 -1.75
N THR A 304 5.49 18.41 -2.83
CA THR A 304 6.68 18.45 -3.71
C THR A 304 7.72 19.41 -3.15
N GLY A 305 8.95 18.93 -2.94
CA GLY A 305 10.09 19.76 -2.57
C GLY A 305 10.28 19.96 -1.06
N ALA A 306 11.42 20.54 -0.70
CA ALA A 306 11.69 20.96 0.67
C ALA A 306 10.91 22.24 1.00
N PHE A 307 10.54 22.36 2.26
CA PHE A 307 9.90 23.55 2.80
C PHE A 307 10.38 23.80 4.22
N ASP A 308 10.25 25.05 4.65
CA ASP A 308 10.58 25.46 6.01
C ASP A 308 9.31 25.52 6.84
N ASP A 309 9.44 25.22 8.13
CA ASP A 309 8.35 25.29 9.07
C ASP A 309 7.91 26.77 9.21
N GLY A 310 6.61 27.02 9.25
CA GLY A 310 6.12 28.39 9.31
C GLY A 310 4.66 28.53 8.93
N ARG A 311 4.16 29.77 8.94
CA ARG A 311 2.81 30.08 8.52
C ARG A 311 2.71 30.04 7.00
N MET A 312 1.71 29.34 6.49
CA MET A 312 1.46 29.21 5.06
C MET A 312 -0.03 29.39 4.79
N THR A 313 -0.38 29.86 3.60
CA THR A 313 -1.77 29.89 3.16
C THR A 313 -2.13 28.53 2.56
N ALA A 314 -3.03 27.79 3.22
CA ALA A 314 -3.61 26.58 2.68
C ALA A 314 -4.77 26.95 1.74
N VAL A 315 -4.64 26.59 0.47
CA VAL A 315 -5.63 26.86 -0.58
C VAL A 315 -6.24 25.55 -1.06
N GLY A 316 -7.57 25.45 -1.06
CA GLY A 316 -8.30 24.33 -1.65
C GLY A 316 -9.32 23.68 -0.72
N ASP A 317 -9.40 22.35 -0.70
CA ASP A 317 -10.38 21.62 0.12
C ASP A 317 -9.71 21.04 1.37
N LEU A 318 -9.91 21.69 2.52
CA LEU A 318 -9.38 21.27 3.82
C LEU A 318 -10.20 20.16 4.51
N SER A 319 -11.22 19.59 3.84
CA SER A 319 -11.92 18.41 4.36
C SER A 319 -11.05 17.14 4.27
N HIS A 320 -11.37 16.10 5.06
CA HIS A 320 -10.68 14.81 4.96
C HIS A 320 -10.79 14.23 3.53
N GLY A 321 -9.65 13.87 2.94
CA GLY A 321 -9.58 13.42 1.54
C GLY A 321 -9.65 14.55 0.51
N GLY A 322 -9.69 15.82 0.95
CA GLY A 322 -9.58 17.01 0.13
C GLY A 322 -8.17 17.24 -0.39
N TRP A 323 -8.04 18.13 -1.38
CA TRP A 323 -6.74 18.48 -1.96
C TRP A 323 -6.40 19.91 -1.56
N VAL A 324 -5.20 20.11 -1.02
CA VAL A 324 -4.74 21.39 -0.48
C VAL A 324 -3.37 21.72 -1.04
N VAL A 325 -3.23 22.93 -1.58
CA VAL A 325 -1.97 23.53 -1.98
C VAL A 325 -1.49 24.45 -0.86
N LEU A 326 -0.20 24.45 -0.57
CA LEU A 326 0.37 25.39 0.41
C LEU A 326 1.09 26.50 -0.33
N VAL A 327 0.77 27.74 0.02
CA VAL A 327 1.31 28.94 -0.60
C VAL A 327 2.08 29.75 0.43
N THR A 328 3.29 30.11 0.06
CA THR A 328 4.13 31.09 0.75
C THR A 328 4.38 32.26 -0.20
N PRO A 329 4.95 33.40 0.26
CA PRO A 329 5.27 34.51 -0.63
C PRO A 329 6.13 34.10 -1.84
N ASP A 330 7.06 33.15 -1.62
CA ASP A 330 8.09 32.82 -2.61
C ASP A 330 7.84 31.52 -3.38
N ARG A 331 6.98 30.63 -2.85
CA ARG A 331 6.76 29.29 -3.42
C ARG A 331 5.36 28.74 -3.21
N VAL A 332 4.97 27.88 -4.15
CA VAL A 332 3.75 27.09 -4.13
C VAL A 332 4.12 25.61 -4.02
N LEU A 333 3.68 24.96 -2.95
CA LEU A 333 3.93 23.54 -2.69
C LEU A 333 2.72 22.72 -3.14
N LEU A 334 2.92 21.88 -4.16
CA LEU A 334 1.86 21.03 -4.69
C LEU A 334 1.70 19.74 -3.88
N PRO A 335 0.46 19.33 -3.58
CA PRO A 335 0.19 18.06 -2.93
C PRO A 335 0.40 16.88 -3.89
N ASN A 336 1.08 15.85 -3.42
CA ASN A 336 1.20 14.55 -4.08
C ASN A 336 0.06 13.60 -3.73
N ARG A 337 -0.68 13.89 -2.64
CA ARG A 337 -1.79 13.09 -2.10
C ARG A 337 -2.81 14.00 -1.42
N PRO A 338 -4.08 13.56 -1.31
CA PRO A 338 -5.09 14.28 -0.55
C PRO A 338 -4.75 14.36 0.94
N LEU A 339 -5.34 15.35 1.63
CA LEU A 339 -5.25 15.59 3.05
C LEU A 339 -5.67 14.36 3.84
N ARG A 340 -4.78 13.92 4.73
CA ARG A 340 -5.05 12.81 5.64
C ARG A 340 -5.13 13.29 7.08
N PRO A 341 -6.00 12.69 7.90
CA PRO A 341 -6.03 12.96 9.33
C PRO A 341 -4.65 12.71 9.94
N HIS A 342 -4.19 13.62 10.80
CA HIS A 342 -2.95 13.45 11.56
C HIS A 342 -3.27 13.19 13.03
N HIS A 343 -3.07 11.96 13.49
CA HIS A 343 -3.41 11.54 14.86
C HIS A 343 -2.21 11.52 15.83
N ARG A 344 -1.01 11.87 15.37
CA ARG A 344 0.17 11.90 16.24
C ARG A 344 0.50 13.35 16.59
N ALA A 345 0.71 13.62 17.87
CA ALA A 345 1.41 14.84 18.25
C ALA A 345 2.82 14.78 17.64
N LEU A 346 3.16 15.74 16.78
CA LEU A 346 4.56 15.93 16.41
C LEU A 346 5.32 16.36 17.67
N PRO A 347 6.57 15.89 17.88
CA PRO A 347 7.44 16.52 18.84
C PRO A 347 7.52 18.02 18.52
N ARG A 348 7.36 18.88 19.55
CA ARG A 348 7.42 20.33 19.42
C ARG A 348 8.80 20.69 18.86
N ARG A 349 8.83 21.24 17.64
CA ARG A 349 10.05 21.54 16.87
C ARG A 349 10.54 22.98 17.06
N ASP A 350 9.94 23.74 17.96
CA ASP A 350 10.17 25.19 18.12
C ASP A 350 11.49 25.55 18.83
N GLY A 351 12.42 24.60 18.97
CA GLY A 351 13.83 24.96 19.17
C GLY A 351 14.49 25.00 17.80
N PRO A 352 15.32 26.01 17.45
CA PRO A 352 16.31 25.80 16.41
C PRO A 352 17.02 24.51 16.79
N GLY A 353 16.88 23.46 15.97
CA GLY A 353 17.43 22.15 16.31
C GLY A 353 18.83 22.36 16.82
N GLU A 354 19.11 21.92 18.06
CA GLU A 354 20.30 22.33 18.79
C GLU A 354 21.51 22.09 17.88
N GLU A 355 22.16 23.18 17.45
CA GLU A 355 23.39 23.07 16.71
C GLU A 355 24.35 22.35 17.63
N LEU A 356 24.77 21.16 17.21
CA LEU A 356 25.60 20.30 18.04
C LEU A 356 27.00 20.91 18.03
N LEU A 357 27.20 21.90 18.91
CA LEU A 357 28.49 22.48 19.23
C LEU A 357 29.34 21.34 19.80
N GLY A 358 30.29 20.87 19.00
CA GLY A 358 31.02 19.64 19.25
C GLY A 358 31.76 19.68 20.58
N VAL A 359 31.42 18.76 21.49
CA VAL A 359 32.37 18.30 22.49
C VAL A 359 33.41 17.47 21.73
N ALA A 360 34.69 17.77 21.92
CA ALA A 360 35.78 17.09 21.22
C ALA A 360 35.75 15.59 21.52
N LEU A 361 35.22 14.81 20.57
CA LEU A 361 35.23 13.36 20.58
C LEU A 361 36.34 12.90 19.64
N GLU A 362 37.11 11.90 20.08
CA GLU A 362 38.01 11.18 19.18
C GLU A 362 37.21 10.59 18.03
N VAL A 363 37.72 10.75 16.80
CA VAL A 363 37.07 10.19 15.61
C VAL A 363 37.16 8.67 15.72
N PRO A 364 36.02 7.94 15.72
CA PRO A 364 36.06 6.48 15.75
C PRO A 364 36.72 5.94 14.46
N PRO A 365 37.22 4.70 14.47
CA PRO A 365 37.79 4.08 13.28
C PRO A 365 36.78 4.13 12.12
N LEU A 366 37.22 4.69 10.99
CA LEU A 366 36.42 4.81 9.78
C LEU A 366 36.68 3.62 8.83
N PRO A 367 35.69 3.17 8.05
CA PRO A 367 34.34 3.72 7.90
C PRO A 367 33.44 3.44 9.11
N PHE A 368 32.74 4.48 9.60
CA PHE A 368 31.86 4.38 10.77
C PHE A 368 30.40 4.22 10.33
N PRO A 369 29.78 3.04 10.46
CA PRO A 369 28.37 2.84 10.12
C PRO A 369 27.48 3.50 11.18
N VAL A 370 26.51 4.31 10.76
CA VAL A 370 25.46 4.84 11.66
C VAL A 370 24.43 3.73 11.87
N PRO A 371 24.41 3.07 13.04
CA PRO A 371 23.56 1.90 13.24
C PRO A 371 22.08 2.30 13.21
N PRO A 372 21.18 1.52 12.60
CA PRO A 372 19.75 1.80 12.61
C PRO A 372 19.18 1.63 14.02
N HIS A 373 18.11 2.37 14.34
CA HIS A 373 17.44 2.29 15.64
C HIS A 373 16.95 0.86 15.94
N ARG A 374 16.99 0.44 17.22
CA ARG A 374 16.61 -0.92 17.64
C ARG A 374 15.23 -1.35 17.14
N ARG A 375 14.26 -0.42 17.13
CA ARG A 375 12.91 -0.66 16.59
C ARG A 375 12.91 -1.01 15.10
N ASP A 376 13.75 -0.35 14.30
CA ASP A 376 13.84 -0.61 12.85
C ASP A 376 14.56 -1.94 12.59
N VAL A 377 15.57 -2.29 13.39
CA VAL A 377 16.20 -3.61 13.35
C VAL A 377 15.21 -4.72 13.70
N VAL A 378 14.46 -4.55 14.79
CA VAL A 378 13.43 -5.51 15.21
C VAL A 378 12.34 -5.64 14.15
N ALA A 379 11.80 -4.52 13.65
CA ALA A 379 10.83 -4.54 12.57
C ALA A 379 11.40 -5.17 11.29
N GLY A 380 12.69 -4.94 11.00
CA GLY A 380 13.39 -5.55 9.87
C GLY A 380 13.50 -7.07 10.01
N ARG A 381 13.87 -7.56 11.21
CA ARG A 381 13.91 -8.98 11.53
C ARG A 381 12.54 -9.64 11.42
N TRP A 382 11.49 -9.01 11.94
CA TRP A 382 10.12 -9.52 11.81
C TRP A 382 9.66 -9.56 10.35
N LEU A 383 10.01 -8.56 9.54
CA LEU A 383 9.71 -8.58 8.11
C LEU A 383 10.48 -9.67 7.36
N LEU A 384 11.75 -9.91 7.71
CA LEU A 384 12.53 -11.01 7.14
C LEU A 384 11.99 -12.38 7.58
N ALA A 385 11.57 -12.51 8.84
CA ALA A 385 10.92 -13.72 9.35
C ALA A 385 9.58 -13.96 8.65
N ALA A 386 8.76 -12.91 8.46
CA ALA A 386 7.52 -12.99 7.68
C ALA A 386 7.81 -13.37 6.23
N ALA A 387 8.87 -12.84 5.62
CA ALA A 387 9.29 -13.24 4.28
C ALA A 387 9.67 -14.72 4.22
N ALA A 388 10.51 -15.21 5.14
CA ALA A 388 10.89 -16.61 5.21
C ALA A 388 9.68 -17.52 5.44
N PHE A 389 8.77 -17.14 6.33
CA PHE A 389 7.52 -17.85 6.59
C PHE A 389 6.64 -17.91 5.34
N LEU A 390 6.44 -16.78 4.65
CA LEU A 390 5.65 -16.73 3.43
C LEU A 390 6.28 -17.54 2.30
N THR A 391 7.61 -17.54 2.17
CA THR A 391 8.33 -18.37 1.19
C THR A 391 8.24 -19.86 1.52
N ALA A 392 8.39 -20.24 2.79
CA ALA A 392 8.24 -21.63 3.22
C ALA A 392 6.78 -22.11 3.09
N GLY A 393 5.83 -21.26 3.44
CA GLY A 393 4.40 -21.50 3.24
C GLY A 393 4.07 -21.69 1.76
N ALA A 394 4.65 -20.87 0.88
CA ALA A 394 4.48 -20.99 -0.57
C ALA A 394 4.91 -22.35 -1.15
N ALA A 395 5.79 -23.11 -0.48
CA ALA A 395 6.17 -24.46 -0.91
C ALA A 395 5.11 -25.54 -0.58
N ASN A 396 4.12 -25.21 0.27
CA ASN A 396 3.02 -26.08 0.68
C ASN A 396 1.67 -25.51 0.21
N LEU A 397 1.69 -24.46 -0.60
CA LEU A 397 0.51 -23.87 -1.20
C LEU A 397 0.47 -24.31 -2.65
N ASP A 398 -0.73 -24.55 -3.17
CA ASP A 398 -0.93 -24.83 -4.58
C ASP A 398 -1.59 -23.67 -5.31
N GLY A 399 -1.35 -23.64 -6.62
CA GLY A 399 -1.89 -22.66 -7.55
C GLY A 399 -1.56 -21.19 -7.22
N PRO A 400 -2.53 -20.27 -7.27
CA PRO A 400 -2.31 -18.83 -7.24
C PRO A 400 -1.74 -18.27 -5.95
N VAL A 401 -2.05 -18.96 -4.85
CA VAL A 401 -1.75 -18.46 -3.51
C VAL A 401 -0.22 -18.41 -3.34
N VAL A 402 0.50 -19.30 -4.03
CA VAL A 402 1.97 -19.30 -4.16
C VAL A 402 2.49 -17.95 -4.68
N LEU A 403 1.93 -17.41 -5.75
CA LEU A 403 2.36 -16.12 -6.32
C LEU A 403 2.16 -14.97 -5.33
N THR A 404 1.01 -14.94 -4.67
CA THR A 404 0.69 -13.91 -3.68
C THR A 404 1.60 -14.01 -2.46
N ALA A 405 1.87 -15.23 -2.00
CA ALA A 405 2.79 -15.52 -0.90
C ALA A 405 4.22 -15.11 -1.26
N LEU A 406 4.74 -15.50 -2.44
CA LEU A 406 6.08 -15.13 -2.90
C LEU A 406 6.24 -13.63 -3.15
N TRP A 407 5.24 -12.96 -3.71
CA TRP A 407 5.26 -11.51 -3.88
C TRP A 407 5.29 -10.76 -2.53
N SER A 408 4.45 -11.21 -1.60
CA SER A 408 4.40 -10.66 -0.24
C SER A 408 5.70 -10.94 0.50
N ALA A 409 6.28 -12.13 0.33
CA ALA A 409 7.59 -12.50 0.86
C ALA A 409 8.68 -11.59 0.32
N GLY A 410 8.75 -11.37 -0.99
CA GLY A 410 9.71 -10.47 -1.62
C GLY A 410 9.57 -9.02 -1.12
N THR A 411 8.35 -8.53 -0.98
CA THR A 411 8.08 -7.19 -0.43
C THR A 411 8.55 -7.08 1.03
N CYS A 412 8.26 -8.09 1.84
CA CYS A 412 8.71 -8.15 3.23
C CYS A 412 10.23 -8.26 3.32
N ALA A 413 10.86 -9.06 2.46
CA ALA A 413 12.32 -9.21 2.41
C ALA A 413 13.01 -7.90 2.06
N VAL A 414 12.55 -7.20 1.01
CA VAL A 414 13.10 -5.90 0.61
C VAL A 414 12.88 -4.86 1.72
N ALA A 415 11.68 -4.79 2.29
CA ALA A 415 11.39 -3.86 3.37
C ALA A 415 12.22 -4.14 4.64
N GLY A 416 12.39 -5.42 4.98
CA GLY A 416 13.19 -5.86 6.12
C GLY A 416 14.67 -5.57 5.93
N TRP A 417 15.19 -5.86 4.75
CA TRP A 417 16.57 -5.55 4.33
C TRP A 417 16.87 -4.06 4.39
N VAL A 418 15.97 -3.21 3.86
CA VAL A 418 16.15 -1.76 3.88
C VAL A 418 16.17 -1.22 5.31
N ARG A 419 15.34 -1.75 6.21
CA ARG A 419 15.28 -1.31 7.62
C ARG A 419 16.42 -1.81 8.48
N GLY A 420 16.98 -2.97 8.18
CA GLY A 420 18.09 -3.56 8.93
C GLY A 420 19.46 -2.95 8.63
N ARG A 421 19.58 -2.13 7.58
CA ARG A 421 20.86 -1.56 7.14
C ARG A 421 21.13 -0.18 7.76
N PRO A 422 22.41 0.17 7.98
CA PRO A 422 22.78 1.52 8.41
C PRO A 422 22.32 2.55 7.37
N SER A 423 21.70 3.63 7.84
CA SER A 423 21.17 4.70 7.00
C SER A 423 22.27 5.59 6.43
N ALA A 424 23.42 5.64 7.11
CA ALA A 424 24.62 6.30 6.61
C ALA A 424 25.87 5.55 7.04
N VAL A 425 26.95 5.73 6.29
CA VAL A 425 28.31 5.34 6.67
C VAL A 425 29.18 6.57 6.53
N PHE A 426 29.87 6.94 7.61
CA PHE A 426 30.77 8.08 7.62
C PHE A 426 32.18 7.63 7.20
N HIS A 427 32.74 8.29 6.20
CA HIS A 427 34.10 8.12 5.71
C HIS A 427 34.90 9.39 6.02
N HIS A 428 36.22 9.35 5.79
CA HIS A 428 37.10 10.51 6.03
C HIS A 428 36.72 11.71 5.16
N ASP A 429 36.33 11.47 3.92
CA ASP A 429 36.12 12.48 2.88
C ASP A 429 34.63 12.73 2.57
N HIS A 430 33.74 11.81 2.94
CA HIS A 430 32.31 11.91 2.63
C HIS A 430 31.41 11.13 3.61
N ALA A 431 30.13 11.47 3.63
CA ALA A 431 29.06 10.65 4.17
C ALA A 431 28.37 9.86 3.05
N SER A 432 28.38 8.53 3.15
CA SER A 432 27.60 7.65 2.28
C SER A 432 26.18 7.48 2.85
N VAL A 433 25.23 8.31 2.41
CA VAL A 433 23.83 8.31 2.87
C VAL A 433 22.97 7.41 1.97
N ARG A 434 22.32 6.41 2.55
CA ARG A 434 21.44 5.48 1.80
C ARG A 434 19.99 5.92 1.87
N SER A 435 19.37 5.97 0.71
CA SER A 435 17.92 6.03 0.53
C SER A 435 17.39 4.69 0.02
N TRP A 436 16.07 4.58 -0.15
CA TRP A 436 15.45 3.35 -0.65
C TRP A 436 15.87 2.95 -2.08
N LEU A 437 16.24 3.92 -2.94
CA LEU A 437 16.63 3.67 -4.34
C LEU A 437 18.06 4.03 -4.68
N ARG A 438 18.71 4.87 -3.87
CA ARG A 438 20.02 5.44 -4.19
C ARG A 438 20.91 5.53 -2.98
N THR A 439 22.20 5.33 -3.19
CA THR A 439 23.24 5.71 -2.23
C THR A 439 23.83 7.02 -2.71
N TYR A 440 23.80 8.03 -1.86
CA TYR A 440 24.39 9.35 -2.10
C TYR A 440 25.75 9.39 -1.42
N ARG A 441 26.77 9.82 -2.16
CA ARG A 441 28.07 10.18 -1.62
C ARG A 441 28.05 11.69 -1.42
N VAL A 442 27.92 12.11 -0.17
CA VAL A 442 27.84 13.51 0.24
C VAL A 442 29.22 13.94 0.74
N PRO A 443 30.01 14.69 -0.05
CA PRO A 443 31.27 15.24 0.41
C PRO A 443 31.05 16.07 1.66
N TRP A 444 31.93 15.97 2.64
CA TRP A 444 31.74 16.76 3.85
C TRP A 444 31.85 18.27 3.59
N SER A 445 32.63 18.69 2.59
CA SER A 445 32.74 20.09 2.16
C SER A 445 31.42 20.69 1.69
N GLU A 446 30.48 19.87 1.21
CA GLU A 446 29.15 20.32 0.78
C GLU A 446 28.19 20.51 1.95
N VAL A 447 28.51 20.00 3.14
CA VAL A 447 27.64 20.04 4.32
C VAL A 447 27.76 21.40 5.00
N THR A 448 26.75 22.24 4.86
CA THR A 448 26.72 23.57 5.50
C THR A 448 26.33 23.50 6.96
N SER A 449 25.46 22.57 7.33
CA SER A 449 24.98 22.45 8.71
C SER A 449 24.71 21.01 9.11
N ILE A 450 25.02 20.71 10.36
CA ILE A 450 24.79 19.40 11.00
C ILE A 450 23.89 19.66 12.20
N ARG A 451 22.64 19.21 12.09
CA ARG A 451 21.58 19.56 13.05
C ARG A 451 20.95 18.34 13.69
N ARG A 452 20.49 18.51 14.93
CA ARG A 452 19.61 17.56 15.60
C ARG A 452 18.16 17.91 15.32
N ASP A 453 17.42 16.99 14.70
CA ASP A 453 15.97 17.05 14.53
C ASP A 453 15.30 15.95 15.37
N GLY A 454 15.03 16.27 16.63
CA GLY A 454 14.57 15.32 17.65
C GLY A 454 15.59 14.20 17.88
N GLU A 455 15.26 13.01 17.38
CA GLU A 455 16.04 11.76 17.50
C GLU A 455 16.83 11.44 16.22
N ARG A 456 16.97 12.41 15.32
CA ARG A 456 17.63 12.21 14.02
C ARG A 456 18.69 13.26 13.75
N LEU A 457 19.73 12.85 13.05
CA LEU A 457 20.74 13.75 12.51
C LEU A 457 20.31 14.22 11.12
N VAL A 458 20.39 15.53 10.88
CA VAL A 458 20.11 16.15 9.59
C VAL A 458 21.39 16.80 9.07
N LEU A 459 21.77 16.44 7.85
CA LEU A 459 22.85 17.10 7.11
C LEU A 459 22.21 18.03 6.08
N GLU A 460 22.45 19.33 6.19
CA GLU A 460 22.06 20.32 5.17
C GLU A 460 23.25 20.61 4.27
N LEU A 461 22.99 20.74 2.97
CA LEU A 461 24.02 21.02 1.97
C LEU A 461 23.99 22.47 1.48
N GLU A 462 25.08 22.92 0.85
CA GLU A 462 25.17 24.23 0.16
C GLU A 462 24.09 24.36 -0.91
N SER A 463 23.80 23.28 -1.64
CA SER A 463 22.71 23.21 -2.61
C SER A 463 21.31 23.38 -2.02
N GLY A 464 21.18 23.45 -0.69
CA GLY A 464 19.89 23.47 0.03
C GLY A 464 19.23 22.10 0.17
N ALA A 465 19.86 21.04 -0.34
CA ALA A 465 19.39 19.68 -0.11
C ALA A 465 19.54 19.28 1.37
N ARG A 466 18.55 18.56 1.91
CA ARG A 466 18.56 18.06 3.29
C ARG A 466 18.55 16.53 3.31
N PHE A 467 19.50 15.93 4.02
CA PHE A 467 19.56 14.50 4.27
C PHE A 467 19.25 14.21 5.74
N THR A 468 18.04 13.70 6.00
CA THR A 468 17.64 13.23 7.33
C THR A 468 18.06 11.78 7.50
N LEU A 469 19.01 11.52 8.40
CA LEU A 469 19.40 10.16 8.75
C LEU A 469 18.27 9.47 9.51
N ALA A 470 18.20 8.14 9.40
CA ALA A 470 17.26 7.37 10.22
C ALA A 470 17.60 7.53 11.70
N GLN A 471 16.65 7.22 12.58
CA GLN A 471 16.96 7.14 14.01
C GLN A 471 18.08 6.12 14.21
N SER A 472 18.98 6.39 15.14
CA SER A 472 20.10 5.51 15.46
C SER A 472 19.99 5.02 16.90
N THR A 473 20.65 3.90 17.21
CA THR A 473 20.86 3.48 18.61
C THR A 473 21.85 4.38 19.33
N ARG A 474 22.70 5.10 18.60
CA ARG A 474 23.63 6.08 19.16
C ARG A 474 22.89 7.41 19.40
N PRO A 475 23.17 8.12 20.50
CA PRO A 475 22.66 9.45 20.72
C PRO A 475 22.98 10.37 19.53
N VAL A 476 22.00 11.17 19.10
CA VAL A 476 22.19 12.10 17.98
C VAL A 476 23.33 13.08 18.24
N ALA A 477 23.54 13.47 19.50
CA ALA A 477 24.64 14.34 19.92
C ALA A 477 26.02 13.74 19.59
N GLU A 478 26.22 12.45 19.87
CA GLU A 478 27.46 11.73 19.55
C GLU A 478 27.68 11.66 18.03
N LEU A 479 26.63 11.32 17.28
CA LEU A 479 26.70 11.25 15.82
C LEU A 479 26.98 12.60 15.18
N GLY A 480 26.39 13.68 15.71
CA GLY A 480 26.64 15.03 15.22
C GLY A 480 28.04 15.52 15.55
N ALA A 481 28.58 15.20 16.72
CA ALA A 481 29.97 15.51 17.06
C ALA A 481 30.97 14.79 16.14
N ILE A 482 30.75 13.50 15.86
CA ILE A 482 31.56 12.74 14.89
C ILE A 482 31.45 13.38 13.49
N ALA A 483 30.23 13.62 13.01
CA ALA A 483 30.01 14.22 11.69
C ALA A 483 30.65 15.61 11.59
N ARG A 484 30.60 16.43 12.65
CA ARG A 484 31.23 17.75 12.67
C ARG A 484 32.75 17.65 12.62
N ARG A 485 33.33 16.77 13.43
CA ARG A 485 34.78 16.54 13.41
C ARG A 485 35.26 16.06 12.04
N LEU A 486 34.49 15.19 11.38
CA LEU A 486 34.79 14.75 10.01
C LEU A 486 34.65 15.89 9.00
N HIS A 487 33.65 16.75 9.16
CA HIS A 487 33.51 17.95 8.36
C HIS A 487 34.69 18.91 8.49
N ASP A 488 35.15 19.17 9.71
CA ASP A 488 36.31 20.05 9.96
C ASP A 488 37.63 19.46 9.44
N LEU A 489 37.75 18.12 9.36
CA LEU A 489 38.95 17.42 8.88
C LEU A 489 38.95 17.15 7.37
N ALA A 490 37.81 17.30 6.70
CA ALA A 490 37.68 16.89 5.31
C ALA A 490 38.44 17.84 4.38
N PRO A 491 39.14 17.30 3.36
CA PRO A 491 39.72 18.13 2.31
C PRO A 491 38.62 18.92 1.61
N HIS A 492 38.91 20.17 1.27
CA HIS A 492 37.95 21.02 0.57
C HIS A 492 37.87 20.54 -0.88
N GLY A 493 36.66 20.17 -1.32
CA GLY A 493 36.38 19.78 -2.69
C GLY A 493 35.80 18.37 -2.83
N GLY A 494 34.86 18.23 -3.76
CA GLY A 494 34.19 16.98 -4.09
C GLY A 494 32.78 17.25 -4.60
N GLU A 495 32.30 16.45 -5.54
CA GLU A 495 30.93 16.58 -6.05
C GLU A 495 29.99 15.57 -5.40
N LEU A 496 28.77 16.02 -5.11
CA LEU A 496 27.67 15.15 -4.72
C LEU A 496 27.38 14.14 -5.84
N THR A 497 27.71 12.87 -5.61
CA THR A 497 27.44 11.80 -6.57
C THR A 497 26.36 10.87 -6.03
N SER A 498 25.57 10.28 -6.93
CA SER A 498 24.54 9.29 -6.56
C SER A 498 24.70 8.03 -7.39
N ARG A 499 24.61 6.87 -6.75
CA ARG A 499 24.60 5.56 -7.41
C ARG A 499 23.27 4.85 -7.14
N PRO A 500 22.73 4.07 -8.09
CA PRO A 500 21.57 3.22 -7.81
C PRO A 500 21.88 2.31 -6.62
N GLY A 501 20.94 2.22 -5.69
CA GLY A 501 21.05 1.41 -4.49
C GLY A 501 20.79 -0.06 -4.80
N GLY A 502 21.34 -0.95 -3.96
CA GLY A 502 21.23 -2.40 -4.14
C GLY A 502 19.82 -2.99 -4.02
N ALA A 503 18.80 -2.19 -3.72
CA ALA A 503 17.40 -2.64 -3.69
C ALA A 503 16.76 -2.73 -5.09
N LEU A 504 17.28 -1.98 -6.06
CA LEU A 504 16.73 -1.93 -7.42
C LEU A 504 16.95 -3.25 -8.20
N PRO A 505 18.14 -3.88 -8.14
CA PRO A 505 18.33 -5.22 -8.70
C PRO A 505 17.46 -6.28 -8.03
N ALA A 506 17.28 -6.20 -6.70
CA ALA A 506 16.42 -7.13 -5.97
C ALA A 506 14.95 -7.00 -6.41
N ALA A 507 14.44 -5.77 -6.51
CA ALA A 507 13.07 -5.53 -7.00
C ALA A 507 12.88 -5.98 -8.46
N LEU A 508 13.88 -5.79 -9.33
CA LEU A 508 13.86 -6.29 -10.71
C LEU A 508 13.89 -7.82 -10.78
N CYS A 509 14.73 -8.49 -10.00
CA CYS A 509 14.74 -9.95 -9.92
C CYS A 509 13.38 -10.49 -9.46
N PHE A 510 12.76 -9.89 -8.44
CA PHE A 510 11.43 -10.32 -7.99
C PHE A 510 10.34 -10.08 -9.04
N ALA A 511 10.38 -8.97 -9.75
CA ALA A 511 9.45 -8.71 -10.85
C ALA A 511 9.62 -9.72 -11.99
N LEU A 512 10.87 -10.08 -12.33
CA LEU A 512 11.18 -11.08 -13.34
C LEU A 512 10.76 -12.49 -12.93
N VAL A 513 10.99 -12.88 -11.67
CA VAL A 513 10.54 -14.18 -11.15
C VAL A 513 9.01 -14.26 -11.14
N ALA A 514 8.32 -13.21 -10.67
CA ALA A 514 6.86 -13.18 -10.70
C ALA A 514 6.30 -13.27 -12.13
N ALA A 515 6.92 -12.56 -13.09
CA ALA A 515 6.56 -12.64 -14.49
C ALA A 515 6.85 -14.03 -15.10
N ALA A 516 7.98 -14.65 -14.75
CA ALA A 516 8.34 -15.98 -15.23
C ALA A 516 7.40 -17.06 -14.68
N VAL A 517 7.04 -16.99 -13.39
CA VAL A 517 6.08 -17.93 -12.80
C VAL A 517 4.71 -17.76 -13.45
N LEU A 518 4.22 -16.53 -13.65
CA LEU A 518 2.97 -16.25 -14.40
C LEU A 518 2.98 -16.77 -15.85
N LEU A 519 4.17 -16.94 -16.46
CA LEU A 519 4.31 -17.48 -17.81
C LEU A 519 4.43 -19.01 -17.83
N LEU A 520 4.82 -19.63 -16.71
CA LEU A 520 5.09 -21.06 -16.60
C LEU A 520 3.95 -21.85 -15.93
N THR A 521 3.06 -21.16 -15.22
CA THR A 521 1.80 -21.69 -14.67
C THR A 521 0.63 -21.23 -15.52
#